data_AF-A0A9X6IKB6-F1
#
_entry.id   AF-A0A9X6IKB6-F1
#
_cell.length_a   1.000
_cell.length_b   1.000
_cell.length_c   1.000
_cell.angle_alpha   90.00
_cell.angle_beta   90.00
_cell.angle_gamma   90.00
#
_symmetry.space_group_name_H-M   'P 1'
#
loop_
_entity.id
_entity.type
_entity.pdbx_description
1 polymer ?
#
loop_
_entity_poly.entity_id
_entity_poly.type
_entity_poly.pdbx_seq_one_letter_code
_entity_poly.pdbx_strand_id
1 'polypeptide(L)'
;MWNIKEEDLDEFKITCRNRLSPERSMVFILGATVYSSLFMLFIFGALVKFGWGYYPNLFDKIIVCIELVLYTLQVIFLILYLFPKVRFKCQKLQALVILLCTFQLGTI
;
A
#
# COMPACT_ATOMS: atom_id res chain seq x y z
N MET A 1 -2.68 -19.31 19.56
CA MET A 1 -2.08 -18.55 18.43
C MET A 1 -1.45 -19.59 17.51
N TRP A 2 -1.97 -19.81 16.30
CA TRP A 2 -1.44 -20.88 15.42
C TRP A 2 0.00 -20.59 15.01
N ASN A 3 0.89 -21.55 15.24
CA ASN A 3 2.29 -21.48 14.85
C ASN A 3 2.40 -21.93 13.39
N ILE A 4 1.93 -21.09 12.47
CA ILE A 4 1.88 -21.42 11.04
C ILE A 4 3.32 -21.56 10.53
N LYS A 5 3.74 -22.79 10.24
CA LYS A 5 4.95 -23.10 9.48
C LYS A 5 4.66 -22.91 7.99
N GLU A 6 5.70 -22.74 7.17
CA GLU A 6 5.50 -22.58 5.71
C GLU A 6 4.82 -23.81 5.08
N GLU A 7 4.96 -24.98 5.69
CA GLU A 7 4.33 -26.24 5.28
C GLU A 7 2.79 -26.25 5.50
N ASP A 8 2.27 -25.50 6.48
CA ASP A 8 0.84 -25.45 6.82
C ASP A 8 0.07 -24.40 5.97
N LEU A 9 0.76 -23.65 5.11
CA LEU A 9 0.17 -22.56 4.33
C LEU A 9 -0.92 -23.05 3.37
N ASP A 10 -0.72 -24.21 2.75
CA ASP A 10 -1.65 -24.77 1.77
C ASP A 10 -2.97 -25.21 2.42
N GLU A 11 -2.88 -25.85 3.60
CA GLU A 11 -4.06 -26.23 4.38
C GLU A 11 -4.83 -24.99 4.89
N PHE A 12 -4.09 -23.95 5.29
CA PHE A 12 -4.68 -22.66 5.67
C PHE A 12 -5.36 -21.95 4.48
N LYS A 13 -4.80 -22.09 3.27
CA LYS A 13 -5.34 -21.52 2.02
C LYS A 13 -6.65 -22.19 1.62
N ILE A 14 -6.76 -23.51 1.78
CA ILE A 14 -8.00 -24.27 1.59
C ILE A 14 -9.06 -23.82 2.62
N THR A 15 -8.67 -23.69 3.88
CA THR A 15 -9.57 -23.26 4.97
C THR A 15 -10.08 -21.82 4.77
N CYS A 16 -9.24 -20.93 4.24
CA CYS A 16 -9.55 -19.51 4.02
C CYS A 16 -10.04 -19.20 2.60
N ARG A 17 -10.48 -20.20 1.81
CA ARG A 17 -10.86 -20.03 0.40
C ARG A 17 -11.90 -18.93 0.12
N ASN A 18 -12.81 -18.68 1.06
CA ASN A 18 -13.84 -17.64 0.94
C ASN A 18 -13.40 -16.26 1.47
N ARG A 19 -12.16 -16.13 1.96
CA ARG A 19 -11.61 -14.86 2.44
C ARG A 19 -10.79 -14.17 1.34
N LEU A 20 -10.50 -12.90 1.56
CA LEU A 20 -9.65 -12.12 0.68
C LEU A 20 -8.31 -12.83 0.46
N SER A 21 -8.01 -13.21 -0.79
CA SER A 21 -6.80 -13.93 -1.11
C SER A 21 -5.56 -13.06 -0.85
N PRO A 22 -4.65 -13.47 0.04
CA PRO A 22 -3.46 -12.68 0.38
C PRO A 22 -2.51 -12.53 -0.81
N GLU A 23 -2.52 -13.49 -1.75
CA GLU A 23 -1.74 -13.44 -2.99
C GLU A 23 -2.31 -12.41 -3.97
N ARG A 24 -3.63 -12.46 -4.21
CA ARG A 24 -4.29 -11.47 -5.09
C ARG A 24 -4.19 -10.06 -4.51
N SER A 25 -4.29 -9.94 -3.18
CA SER A 25 -4.12 -8.68 -2.46
C SER A 25 -2.71 -8.12 -2.62
N MET A 26 -1.69 -8.97 -2.55
CA MET A 26 -0.30 -8.57 -2.76
C MET A 26 -0.09 -8.05 -4.19
N VAL A 27 -0.63 -8.73 -5.19
CA VAL A 27 -0.55 -8.28 -6.59
C VAL A 27 -1.20 -6.90 -6.76
N PHE A 28 -2.36 -6.69 -6.14
CA PHE A 28 -3.02 -5.38 -6.16
C PHE A 28 -2.18 -4.29 -5.49
N ILE A 29 -1.68 -4.53 -4.27
CA ILE A 29 -0.85 -3.56 -3.55
C ILE A 29 0.41 -3.22 -4.35
N LEU A 30 1.05 -4.22 -4.96
CA LEU A 30 2.26 -4.02 -5.77
C LEU A 30 1.96 -3.20 -7.04
N GLY A 31 0.87 -3.52 -7.74
CA GLY A 31 0.42 -2.75 -8.90
C GLY A 31 0.04 -1.31 -8.56
N ALA A 32 -0.71 -1.12 -7.47
CA ALA A 32 -1.05 0.20 -6.95
C ALA A 32 0.21 0.99 -6.58
N THR A 33 1.22 0.36 -5.98
CA THR A 33 2.46 1.04 -5.62
C THR A 33 3.21 1.49 -6.85
N VAL A 34 3.35 0.63 -7.87
CA VAL A 34 4.03 1.00 -9.13
C VAL A 34 3.34 2.18 -9.81
N TYR A 35 2.00 2.19 -9.85
CA TYR A 35 1.24 3.31 -10.40
C TYR A 35 1.45 4.59 -9.59
N SER A 36 1.26 4.55 -8.27
CA SER A 36 1.47 5.71 -7.39
C SER A 36 2.92 6.23 -7.45
N SER A 37 3.92 5.36 -7.62
CA SER A 37 5.33 5.75 -7.78
C SER A 37 5.56 6.66 -8.99
N LEU A 38 4.83 6.48 -10.09
CA LEU A 38 4.95 7.35 -11.27
C LEU A 38 4.51 8.78 -10.96
N PHE A 39 3.37 8.95 -10.29
CA PHE A 39 2.88 10.26 -9.88
C PHE A 39 3.76 10.90 -8.80
N MET A 40 4.21 10.09 -7.86
CA MET A 40 5.11 10.55 -6.81
C MET A 40 6.45 11.05 -7.35
N LEU A 41 6.97 10.50 -8.46
CA LEU A 41 8.16 11.06 -9.11
C LEU A 41 7.95 12.51 -9.57
N PHE A 42 6.76 12.85 -10.09
CA PHE A 42 6.45 14.23 -10.48
C PHE A 42 6.32 15.15 -9.28
N ILE A 43 5.63 14.71 -8.22
CA ILE A 43 5.46 15.48 -6.97
C ILE A 43 6.82 15.73 -6.31
N PHE A 44 7.64 14.69 -6.15
CA PHE A 44 9.00 14.84 -5.60
C PHE A 44 9.88 15.69 -6.52
N GLY A 45 9.81 15.52 -7.84
CA GLY A 45 10.55 16.33 -8.81
C GLY A 45 10.20 17.82 -8.71
N ALA A 46 8.91 18.14 -8.59
CA ALA A 46 8.44 19.51 -8.39
C ALA A 46 8.91 20.07 -7.04
N LEU A 47 8.80 19.28 -5.97
CA LEU A 47 9.23 19.69 -4.63
C LEU A 47 10.74 19.92 -4.54
N VAL A 48 11.56 19.10 -5.19
CA VAL A 48 13.03 19.25 -5.19
C VAL A 48 13.47 20.45 -6.04
N LYS A 49 12.85 20.70 -7.19
CA LYS A 49 13.25 21.80 -8.10
C LYS A 49 12.70 23.17 -7.70
N PHE A 50 11.45 23.23 -7.25
CA PHE A 50 10.72 24.49 -7.04
C PHE A 50 10.32 24.69 -5.58
N GLY A 51 10.55 23.69 -4.72
CA GLY A 51 10.19 23.75 -3.30
C GLY A 51 8.68 23.82 -3.07
N TRP A 52 8.31 24.18 -1.85
CA TRP A 52 6.92 24.42 -1.46
C TRP A 52 6.29 25.65 -2.13
N GLY A 53 7.07 26.45 -2.87
CA GLY A 53 6.58 27.58 -3.67
C GLY A 53 5.83 27.17 -4.93
N TYR A 54 5.99 25.91 -5.38
CA TYR A 54 5.26 25.36 -6.53
C TYR A 54 3.75 25.21 -6.27
N TYR A 55 3.36 25.01 -5.01
CA TYR A 55 1.97 24.84 -4.59
C TYR A 55 1.48 26.14 -3.93
N PRO A 56 0.76 27.02 -4.65
CA PRO A 56 0.41 28.35 -4.14
C PRO A 56 -0.67 28.30 -3.06
N ASN A 57 -1.65 27.39 -3.18
CA ASN A 57 -2.75 27.29 -2.22
C ASN A 57 -2.39 26.41 -1.02
N LEU A 58 -2.97 26.75 0.14
CA LEU A 58 -2.90 25.89 1.32
C LEU A 58 -3.54 24.52 1.08
N PHE A 59 -4.61 24.48 0.29
CA PHE A 59 -5.30 23.25 -0.07
C PHE A 59 -4.39 22.29 -0.85
N ASP A 60 -3.67 22.80 -1.85
CA ASP A 60 -2.74 22.00 -2.66
C ASP A 60 -1.60 21.44 -1.80
N LYS A 61 -1.08 22.24 -0.86
CA LYS A 61 -0.05 21.79 0.09
C LYS A 61 -0.57 20.67 1.01
N ILE A 62 -1.82 20.78 1.47
CA ILE A 62 -2.45 19.75 2.32
C ILE A 62 -2.59 18.44 1.53
N ILE A 63 -3.08 18.50 0.29
CA ILE A 63 -3.20 17.32 -0.57
C ILE A 63 -1.84 16.66 -0.77
N VAL A 64 -0.81 17.43 -1.15
CA VAL A 64 0.55 16.91 -1.36
C VAL A 64 1.11 16.27 -0.08
N CYS A 65 0.88 16.86 1.09
CA CYS A 65 1.24 16.26 2.37
C CYS A 65 0.51 14.93 2.61
N ILE A 66 -0.80 14.86 2.36
CA ILE A 66 -1.59 13.63 2.52
C ILE A 66 -1.07 12.55 1.58
N GLU A 67 -0.83 12.88 0.30
CA GLU A 67 -0.27 11.96 -0.69
C GLU A 67 1.10 11.41 -0.28
N LEU A 68 1.99 12.27 0.23
CA LEU A 68 3.30 11.87 0.75
C LEU A 68 3.19 10.88 1.92
N VAL A 69 2.26 11.14 2.85
CA VAL A 69 2.01 10.27 4.01
C VAL A 69 1.44 8.93 3.57
N LEU A 70 0.42 8.95 2.71
CA LEU A 70 -0.23 7.73 2.20
C LEU A 70 0.74 6.87 1.40
N TYR A 71 1.54 7.48 0.52
CA TYR A 71 2.55 6.76 -0.25
C TYR A 71 3.62 6.14 0.65
N THR A 72 4.09 6.86 1.66
CA THR A 72 5.07 6.32 2.62
C THR A 72 4.51 5.12 3.36
N LEU A 73 3.25 5.22 3.81
CA LEU A 73 2.54 4.13 4.46
C LEU A 73 2.36 2.93 3.51
N GLN A 74 2.01 3.17 2.25
CA GLN A 74 1.87 2.15 1.21
C GLN A 74 3.18 1.39 0.99
N VAL A 75 4.32 2.08 0.92
CA VAL A 75 5.65 1.46 0.78
C VAL A 75 6.00 0.62 2.02
N ILE A 76 5.74 1.13 3.23
CA ILE A 76 5.96 0.37 4.47
C ILE A 76 5.16 -0.94 4.46
N PHE A 77 3.88 -0.87 4.09
CA PHE A 77 3.04 -2.06 4.02
C PHE A 77 3.47 -3.02 2.91
N LEU A 78 3.93 -2.52 1.76
CA LEU A 78 4.50 -3.37 0.71
C LEU A 78 5.70 -4.18 1.23
N ILE A 79 6.60 -3.54 1.98
CA ILE A 79 7.77 -4.20 2.60
C ILE A 79 7.33 -5.23 3.65
N LEU A 80 6.38 -4.89 4.51
CA LEU A 80 5.86 -5.83 5.51
C LEU A 80 5.19 -7.05 4.86
N TYR A 81 4.45 -6.84 3.78
CA TYR A 81 3.76 -7.91 3.07
C TYR A 81 4.64 -8.66 2.07
N LEU A 82 5.89 -8.27 1.83
CA LEU A 82 6.83 -9.11 1.08
C LEU A 82 7.05 -10.46 1.76
N PHE A 83 6.96 -10.54 3.09
CA PHE A 83 7.09 -11.79 3.83
C PHE A 83 5.77 -12.59 3.82
N PRO A 84 5.73 -13.80 3.23
CA PRO A 84 4.49 -14.60 3.12
C PRO A 84 3.88 -14.90 4.49
N LYS A 85 4.71 -15.21 5.50
CA LYS A 85 4.27 -15.43 6.88
C LYS A 85 3.46 -14.27 7.47
N VAL A 86 3.84 -13.02 7.16
CA VAL A 86 3.17 -11.81 7.64
C VAL A 86 1.86 -11.58 6.89
N ARG A 87 1.79 -11.91 5.59
CA ARG A 87 0.55 -11.82 4.79
C ARG A 87 -0.58 -12.63 5.41
N PHE A 88 -0.31 -13.89 5.73
CA PHE A 88 -1.33 -14.79 6.29
C PHE A 88 -1.68 -14.42 7.74
N LYS A 89 -0.69 -14.02 8.55
CA LYS A 89 -0.93 -13.59 9.93
C LYS A 89 -1.76 -12.31 10.02
N CYS A 90 -1.52 -11.36 9.12
CA CYS A 90 -2.15 -10.04 9.10
C CYS A 90 -3.18 -9.88 7.97
N GLN A 91 -3.90 -10.96 7.62
CA GLN A 91 -4.89 -10.94 6.52
C GLN A 91 -6.01 -9.91 6.73
N LYS A 92 -6.47 -9.68 7.96
CA LYS A 92 -7.48 -8.65 8.24
C LYS A 92 -6.96 -7.23 7.98
N LEU A 93 -5.68 -6.99 8.28
CA LEU A 93 -5.04 -5.70 8.05
C LEU A 93 -4.86 -5.42 6.55
N GLN A 94 -4.70 -6.47 5.72
CA GLN A 94 -4.58 -6.31 4.27
C GLN A 94 -5.80 -5.62 3.64
N ALA A 95 -7.00 -5.87 4.16
CA ALA A 95 -8.21 -5.19 3.69
C ALA A 95 -8.16 -3.67 3.94
N LEU A 96 -7.65 -3.26 5.11
CA LEU A 96 -7.43 -1.84 5.43
C LEU A 96 -6.39 -1.23 4.49
N VAL A 97 -5.29 -1.95 4.24
CA VAL A 97 -4.23 -1.46 3.34
C VAL A 97 -4.73 -1.32 1.91
N ILE A 98 -5.54 -2.25 1.43
CA ILE A 98 -6.17 -2.13 0.11
C ILE A 98 -7.09 -0.92 0.07
N LEU A 99 -7.89 -0.69 1.11
CA LEU A 99 -8.75 0.49 1.18
C LEU A 99 -7.94 1.79 1.09
N LEU A 100 -6.82 1.88 1.81
CA LEU A 100 -5.92 3.03 1.77
C LEU A 100 -5.27 3.20 0.39
N CYS A 101 -4.83 2.10 -0.25
CA CYS A 101 -4.30 2.14 -1.61
C CYS A 101 -5.38 2.60 -2.61
N THR A 102 -6.61 2.11 -2.51
CA THR A 102 -7.71 2.55 -3.39
C THR A 102 -8.12 4.00 -3.15
N PHE A 103 -8.07 4.47 -1.90
CA PHE A 103 -8.31 5.88 -1.60
C PHE A 103 -7.26 6.76 -2.27
N GLN A 104 -5.99 6.39 -2.14
CA GLN A 104 -4.88 7.09 -2.78
C GLN A 104 -4.98 7.09 -4.31
N LEU A 105 -5.37 5.96 -4.91
CA LEU A 105 -5.61 5.89 -6.36
C LEU A 105 -6.79 6.76 -6.83
N GLY A 106 -7.71 7.12 -5.93
CA GLY A 106 -8.82 8.02 -6.25
C GLY A 106 -8.50 9.49 -6.04
N THR A 107 -7.43 9.82 -5.30
CA THR A 107 -7.01 11.19 -5.01
C THR A 107 -5.87 11.67 -5.92
N ILE A 108 -5.04 10.75 -6.42
CA ILE A 108 -4.03 10.97 -7.49
C ILE A 108 -4.70 11.14 -8.85
#